data_AF-A0A485KPA2-F1
#
_entry.id   AF-A0A485KPA2-F1
#
_cell.length_a   1.000
_cell.length_b   1.000
_cell.length_c   1.000
_cell.angle_alpha   90.00
_cell.angle_beta   90.00
_cell.angle_gamma   90.00
#
_symmetry.space_group_name_H-M   'P 1'
#
loop_
_entity.id
_entity.type
_entity.pdbx_description
1 polymer ?
#
loop_
_entity_poly.entity_id
_entity_poly.type
_entity_poly.pdbx_seq_one_letter_code
_entity_poly.pdbx_strand_id
1 'polypeptide(L)'
;MLSNDVSDPVPLPRLPSDVHLKIGLWLLDYRSFFSFLDALGTPRARGPFFDRLWQLGLLPKERTNLWPTLVLTHQVYRNPERLVLVEQVMKYMPHILVKTRCDLEWLQQSLGPSTTITWCAQFPSSSTETPVHGILLPLEDWFHLWSYFPISNIVVKNIPDYDEYDIDEIAFDLKPVAEPYFYAMLLRCDRSARLHFKGRPYLALLFQFAATSTTLVM
;
A
#
# COMPACT_ATOMS: atom_id res chain seq x y z
N MET A 1 13.70 -41.95 43.15
CA MET A 1 12.79 -40.95 42.55
C MET A 1 13.54 -39.62 42.60
N LEU A 2 14.20 -39.24 41.50
CA LEU A 2 14.91 -37.96 41.39
C LEU A 2 13.92 -36.93 40.85
N SER A 3 13.56 -35.96 41.70
CA SER A 3 12.76 -34.81 41.33
C SER A 3 13.60 -33.94 40.40
N ASN A 4 13.29 -33.96 39.09
CA ASN A 4 13.86 -33.01 38.15
C ASN A 4 13.22 -31.65 38.43
N ASP A 5 13.92 -30.85 39.22
CA ASP A 5 13.63 -29.43 39.44
C ASP A 5 13.95 -28.69 38.14
N VAL A 6 13.00 -28.70 37.21
CA VAL A 6 13.07 -27.96 35.95
C VAL A 6 12.92 -26.49 36.31
N SER A 7 14.06 -25.84 36.57
CA SER A 7 14.09 -24.39 36.79
C SER A 7 13.47 -23.70 35.57
N ASP A 8 12.38 -22.97 35.79
CA ASP A 8 11.71 -22.20 34.74
C ASP A 8 12.75 -21.28 34.07
N PRO A 9 12.81 -21.25 32.72
CA PRO A 9 13.78 -20.42 32.02
C PRO A 9 13.57 -18.95 32.37
N VAL A 10 14.64 -18.31 32.84
CA VAL A 10 14.64 -16.88 33.18
C VAL A 10 14.12 -16.07 31.97
N PRO A 11 13.08 -15.23 32.14
CA PRO A 11 12.53 -14.46 31.04
C PRO A 11 13.61 -13.54 30.46
N LEU A 12 13.91 -13.70 29.17
CA LEU A 12 14.84 -12.81 28.48
C LEU A 12 14.32 -11.36 28.54
N PRO A 13 15.20 -10.37 28.79
CA PRO A 13 14.80 -8.97 28.79
C PRO A 13 14.22 -8.59 27.42
N ARG A 14 13.05 -7.93 27.42
CA ARG A 14 12.38 -7.50 26.19
C ARG A 14 12.78 -6.09 25.82
N LEU A 15 13.05 -5.89 24.55
CA LEU A 15 13.10 -4.53 24.02
C LEU A 15 11.69 -3.93 24.02
N PRO A 16 11.57 -2.63 24.33
CA PRO A 16 10.34 -1.87 24.09
C PRO A 16 9.84 -2.03 22.64
N SER A 17 8.52 -2.03 22.45
CA SER A 17 7.91 -2.26 21.14
C SER A 17 8.32 -1.23 20.08
N ASP A 18 8.58 0.01 20.47
CA ASP A 18 9.04 1.07 19.57
C ASP A 18 10.49 0.84 19.11
N VAL A 19 11.34 0.28 19.97
CA VAL A 19 12.72 -0.08 19.61
C VAL A 19 12.72 -1.25 18.63
N HIS A 20 11.89 -2.27 18.87
CA HIS A 20 11.68 -3.36 17.91
C HIS A 20 11.25 -2.80 16.54
N LEU A 21 10.25 -1.92 16.53
CA LEU A 21 9.74 -1.32 15.29
C LEU A 21 10.86 -0.59 14.54
N LYS A 22 11.66 0.22 15.24
CA LYS A 22 12.82 0.91 14.67
C LYS A 22 13.81 -0.08 14.06
N ILE A 23 14.22 -1.12 14.79
CA ILE A 23 15.17 -2.14 14.29
C ILE A 23 14.65 -2.78 13.00
N GLY A 24 13.36 -3.16 12.97
CA GLY A 24 12.75 -3.71 11.77
C GLY A 24 12.81 -2.72 10.60
N LEU A 25 12.42 -1.46 10.83
CA LEU A 25 12.46 -0.37 9.84
C LEU A 25 13.85 -0.06 9.29
N TRP A 26 14.94 -0.42 10.00
CA TRP A 26 16.31 -0.29 9.50
C TRP A 26 16.70 -1.39 8.49
N LEU A 27 15.99 -2.52 8.46
CA LEU A 27 16.24 -3.59 7.50
C LEU A 27 15.49 -3.31 6.20
N LEU A 28 16.12 -2.74 5.19
CA LEU A 28 15.42 -2.33 3.96
C LEU A 28 15.08 -3.49 3.03
N ASP A 29 15.76 -4.62 3.12
CA ASP A 29 15.50 -5.77 2.26
C ASP A 29 14.57 -6.79 2.93
N TYR A 30 13.61 -7.31 2.17
CA TYR A 30 12.64 -8.25 2.71
C TYR A 30 13.28 -9.55 3.22
N ARG A 31 14.42 -9.99 2.65
CA ARG A 31 15.05 -11.26 3.04
C ARG A 31 15.60 -11.16 4.45
N SER A 32 16.45 -10.17 4.72
CA SER A 32 17.01 -9.90 6.05
C SER A 32 15.91 -9.60 7.05
N PHE A 33 14.88 -8.84 6.66
CA PHE A 33 13.74 -8.54 7.52
C PHE A 33 13.00 -9.81 7.98
N PHE A 34 12.60 -10.67 7.04
CA PHE A 34 11.89 -11.91 7.41
C PHE A 34 12.82 -12.91 8.12
N SER A 35 14.11 -12.99 7.77
CA SER A 35 15.08 -13.79 8.53
C SER A 35 15.23 -13.30 9.98
N PHE A 36 15.17 -11.98 10.20
CA PHE A 36 15.13 -11.42 11.55
C PHE A 36 13.85 -11.83 12.30
N LEU A 37 12.68 -11.78 11.66
CA LEU A 37 11.42 -12.24 12.27
C LEU A 37 11.42 -13.75 12.57
N ASP A 38 12.03 -14.55 11.70
CA ASP A 38 12.23 -15.98 11.91
C ASP A 38 13.14 -16.23 13.12
N ALA A 39 14.24 -15.46 13.26
CA ALA A 39 15.17 -15.56 14.38
C ALA A 39 14.55 -15.18 15.74
N LEU A 40 13.54 -14.31 15.78
CA LEU A 40 12.79 -14.02 17.01
C LEU A 40 11.98 -15.23 17.51
N GLY A 41 11.68 -16.19 16.63
CA GLY A 41 11.20 -17.55 16.96
C GLY A 41 9.79 -17.67 17.54
N THR A 42 9.28 -16.66 18.24
CA THR A 42 7.97 -16.72 18.91
C THR A 42 7.13 -15.47 18.65
N PRO A 43 5.78 -15.58 18.63
CA PRO A 43 4.89 -14.42 18.53
C PRO A 43 5.15 -13.38 19.62
N ARG A 44 5.48 -13.85 20.82
CA ARG A 44 5.77 -13.00 21.98
C ARG A 44 7.03 -12.16 21.80
N ALA A 45 8.05 -12.70 21.14
CA ALA A 45 9.30 -11.99 20.85
C ALA A 45 9.16 -11.03 19.66
N ARG A 46 8.37 -11.39 18.64
CA ARG A 46 8.05 -10.50 17.51
C ARG A 46 7.19 -9.31 17.92
N GLY A 47 6.28 -9.53 18.87
CA GLY A 47 5.28 -8.53 19.21
C GLY A 47 4.16 -8.44 18.17
N PRO A 48 3.08 -7.71 18.48
CA PRO A 48 1.82 -7.79 17.73
C PRO A 48 1.94 -7.33 16.28
N PHE A 49 2.75 -6.30 16.01
CA PHE A 49 2.93 -5.78 14.66
C PHE A 49 3.70 -6.77 13.76
N PHE A 50 4.90 -7.17 14.19
CA PHE A 50 5.73 -8.05 13.38
C PHE A 50 5.22 -9.47 13.32
N ASP A 51 4.47 -9.95 14.32
CA ASP A 51 3.87 -11.27 14.23
C ASP A 51 2.81 -11.33 13.12
N ARG A 52 1.98 -10.30 12.97
CA ARG A 52 1.00 -10.22 11.86
C ARG A 52 1.68 -10.14 10.50
N LEU A 53 2.75 -9.34 10.40
CA LEU A 53 3.52 -9.23 9.17
C LEU A 53 4.26 -10.55 8.83
N TRP A 54 4.75 -11.25 9.84
CA TRP A 54 5.33 -12.59 9.70
C TRP A 54 4.29 -13.61 9.23
N GLN A 55 3.09 -13.61 9.81
CA GLN A 55 1.97 -14.46 9.39
C GLN A 55 1.60 -14.21 7.92
N LEU A 56 1.51 -12.95 7.51
CA LEU A 56 1.31 -12.58 6.10
C LEU A 56 2.43 -13.14 5.20
N GLY A 57 3.68 -13.12 5.67
CA GLY A 57 4.85 -13.64 4.96
C GLY A 57 4.99 -15.17 4.92
N LEU A 58 4.09 -15.92 5.58
CA LEU A 58 3.98 -17.37 5.41
C LEU A 58 3.20 -17.74 4.15
N LEU A 59 2.45 -16.80 3.57
CA LEU A 59 1.69 -17.01 2.36
C LEU A 59 2.64 -17.07 1.14
N PRO A 60 2.36 -17.94 0.15
CA PRO A 60 3.21 -18.08 -1.03
C PRO A 60 3.40 -16.74 -1.77
N LYS A 61 4.65 -16.43 -2.15
CA LYS A 61 5.04 -15.25 -2.95
C LYS A 61 4.77 -13.87 -2.32
N GLU A 62 4.49 -13.79 -1.02
CA GLU A 62 4.10 -12.51 -0.41
C GLU A 62 5.23 -11.68 0.19
N ARG A 63 6.33 -12.30 0.63
CA ARG A 63 7.38 -11.57 1.38
C ARG A 63 7.93 -10.34 0.66
N THR A 64 8.06 -10.40 -0.67
CA THR A 64 8.51 -9.27 -1.52
C THR A 64 7.50 -8.12 -1.59
N ASN A 65 6.22 -8.40 -1.37
CA ASN A 65 5.12 -7.45 -1.41
C ASN A 65 4.77 -6.87 -0.04
N LEU A 66 5.43 -7.34 1.03
CA LEU A 66 5.11 -6.95 2.41
C LEU A 66 6.11 -5.97 3.00
N TRP A 67 7.33 -5.91 2.46
CA TRP A 67 8.42 -5.14 3.07
C TRP A 67 9.47 -4.69 2.05
N PRO A 68 10.03 -3.46 2.17
CA PRO A 68 9.70 -2.40 3.14
C PRO A 68 8.47 -1.59 2.72
N THR A 69 7.97 -1.83 1.51
CA THR A 69 6.73 -1.25 0.99
C THR A 69 5.65 -2.32 1.01
N LEU A 70 4.51 -1.99 1.61
CA LEU A 70 3.34 -2.85 1.57
C LEU A 70 2.62 -2.67 0.23
N VAL A 71 2.54 -3.73 -0.57
CA VAL A 71 1.92 -3.73 -1.89
C VAL A 71 0.50 -4.29 -1.78
N LEU A 72 -0.49 -3.44 -2.05
CA LEU A 72 -1.89 -3.82 -2.10
C LEU A 72 -2.22 -4.34 -3.50
N THR A 73 -2.36 -5.66 -3.61
CA THR A 73 -2.72 -6.38 -4.84
C THR A 73 -4.13 -6.94 -4.73
N HIS A 74 -4.70 -7.40 -5.85
CA HIS A 74 -6.03 -8.01 -5.85
C HIS A 74 -6.13 -9.24 -4.93
N GLN A 75 -5.04 -9.99 -4.79
CA GLN A 75 -4.96 -11.15 -3.88
C GLN A 75 -5.11 -10.76 -2.40
N VAL A 76 -4.76 -9.53 -2.02
CA VAL A 76 -5.03 -9.01 -0.67
C VAL A 76 -6.53 -8.89 -0.43
N TYR A 77 -7.26 -8.29 -1.37
CA TYR A 77 -8.68 -7.98 -1.23
C TYR A 77 -9.58 -9.21 -1.38
N ARG A 78 -9.16 -10.22 -2.15
CA ARG A 78 -9.92 -11.46 -2.32
C ARG A 78 -9.99 -12.35 -1.08
N ASN A 79 -9.05 -12.20 -0.14
CA ASN A 79 -8.99 -13.01 1.07
C ASN A 79 -9.31 -12.15 2.31
N PRO A 80 -10.49 -12.30 2.94
CA PRO A 80 -10.89 -11.51 4.10
C PRO A 80 -9.94 -11.65 5.30
N GLU A 81 -9.42 -12.85 5.57
CA GLU A 81 -8.49 -13.08 6.68
C GLU A 81 -7.19 -12.31 6.46
N ARG A 82 -6.72 -12.30 5.22
CA ARG A 82 -5.54 -11.53 4.81
C ARG A 82 -5.79 -10.03 4.91
N LEU A 83 -6.96 -9.56 4.49
CA LEU A 83 -7.32 -8.15 4.54
C LEU A 83 -7.29 -7.62 5.99
N VAL A 84 -7.79 -8.40 6.96
CA VAL A 84 -7.75 -8.06 8.38
C VAL A 84 -6.32 -7.95 8.90
N LEU A 85 -5.44 -8.88 8.52
CA LEU A 85 -4.02 -8.81 8.90
C LEU A 85 -3.33 -7.58 8.26
N VAL A 86 -3.65 -7.29 7.00
CA VAL A 86 -3.11 -6.13 6.27
C VAL A 86 -3.54 -4.82 6.93
N GLU A 87 -4.83 -4.65 7.23
CA GLU A 87 -5.36 -3.46 7.93
C GLU A 87 -4.62 -3.20 9.25
N GLN A 88 -4.31 -4.26 9.98
CA GLN A 88 -3.63 -4.21 11.25
C GLN A 88 -2.14 -3.82 11.16
N VAL A 89 -1.47 -4.10 10.04
CA VAL A 89 -0.06 -3.70 9.82
C VAL A 89 0.05 -2.35 9.12
N MET A 90 -0.95 -1.99 8.31
CA MET A 90 -0.89 -0.84 7.40
C MET A 90 -0.64 0.50 8.12
N LYS A 91 -1.17 0.64 9.34
CA LYS A 91 -0.98 1.84 10.19
C LYS A 91 0.48 2.14 10.56
N TYR A 92 1.35 1.13 10.47
CA TYR A 92 2.77 1.26 10.81
C TYR A 92 3.67 1.25 9.58
N MET A 93 3.11 1.04 8.39
CA MET A 93 3.89 1.02 7.16
C MET A 93 4.19 2.47 6.72
N PRO A 94 5.48 2.82 6.52
CA PRO A 94 5.84 4.16 6.08
C PRO A 94 5.41 4.42 4.63
N HIS A 95 5.37 3.36 3.81
CA HIS A 95 5.03 3.45 2.40
C HIS A 95 4.14 2.29 1.96
N ILE A 96 3.11 2.63 1.18
CA ILE A 96 2.17 1.69 0.58
C ILE A 96 2.16 1.88 -0.94
N LEU A 97 2.16 0.77 -1.66
CA LEU A 97 2.01 0.72 -3.10
C LEU A 97 0.65 0.11 -3.45
N VAL A 98 -0.26 0.90 -4.00
CA VAL A 98 -1.59 0.41 -4.42
C VAL A 98 -1.51 -0.02 -5.88
N LYS A 99 -1.61 -1.32 -6.18
CA LYS A 99 -1.55 -1.86 -7.55
C LYS A 99 -2.92 -2.23 -8.13
N THR A 100 -3.96 -2.29 -7.30
CA THR A 100 -5.32 -2.64 -7.72
C THR A 100 -6.31 -1.61 -7.21
N ARG A 101 -7.48 -1.53 -7.85
CA ARG A 101 -8.60 -0.77 -7.32
C ARG A 101 -9.00 -1.32 -5.94
N CYS A 102 -9.35 -0.41 -5.05
CA CYS A 102 -9.79 -0.74 -3.70
C CYS A 102 -10.88 0.21 -3.23
N ASP A 103 -11.53 -0.18 -2.14
CA ASP A 103 -12.39 0.71 -1.39
C ASP A 103 -11.56 1.86 -0.78
N LEU A 104 -11.85 3.09 -1.20
CA LEU A 104 -11.10 4.27 -0.77
C LEU A 104 -11.35 4.60 0.70
N GLU A 105 -12.57 4.41 1.21
CA GLU A 105 -12.85 4.71 2.61
C GLU A 105 -12.17 3.70 3.53
N TRP A 106 -12.20 2.41 3.18
CA TRP A 106 -11.42 1.39 3.88
C TRP A 106 -9.94 1.73 3.90
N LEU A 107 -9.38 2.12 2.74
CA LEU A 107 -7.98 2.50 2.65
C LEU A 107 -7.70 3.68 3.60
N GLN A 108 -8.49 4.75 3.52
CA GLN A 108 -8.32 5.96 4.33
C GLN A 108 -8.36 5.68 5.84
N GLN A 109 -9.30 4.85 6.31
CA GLN A 109 -9.43 4.48 7.72
C GLN A 109 -8.24 3.66 8.24
N SER A 110 -7.56 2.97 7.34
CA SER A 110 -6.52 2.00 7.67
C SER A 110 -5.11 2.56 7.53
N LEU A 111 -4.94 3.76 6.96
CA LEU A 111 -3.65 4.45 6.83
C LEU A 111 -3.14 4.99 8.16
N GLY A 112 -1.82 4.97 8.34
CA GLY A 112 -1.15 5.71 9.40
C GLY A 112 -1.06 7.21 9.05
N PRO A 113 -0.92 8.11 10.06
CA PRO A 113 -0.87 9.56 9.85
C PRO A 113 0.35 10.03 9.04
N SER A 114 1.43 9.23 9.03
CA SER A 114 2.67 9.51 8.30
C SER A 114 2.88 8.61 7.09
N THR A 115 1.90 7.76 6.77
CA THR A 115 2.01 6.85 5.64
C THR A 115 1.91 7.62 4.34
N THR A 116 2.73 7.23 3.36
CA THR A 116 2.67 7.76 1.99
C THR A 116 2.21 6.69 1.02
N ILE A 117 1.57 7.10 -0.07
CA ILE A 117 1.06 6.20 -1.09
C ILE A 117 1.77 6.41 -2.42
N THR A 118 2.23 5.32 -3.03
CA THR A 118 2.41 5.24 -4.48
C THR A 118 1.14 4.62 -5.09
N TRP A 119 0.47 5.37 -5.96
CA TRP A 119 -0.72 4.90 -6.66
C TRP A 119 -0.35 4.35 -8.04
N CYS A 120 -0.46 3.05 -8.23
CA CYS A 120 -0.23 2.33 -9.49
C CYS A 120 -1.49 1.60 -10.00
N ALA A 121 -2.64 1.82 -9.36
CA ALA A 121 -3.89 1.17 -9.71
C ALA A 121 -4.62 1.91 -10.84
N GLN A 122 -5.49 1.18 -11.53
CA GLN A 122 -6.38 1.75 -12.54
C GLN A 122 -7.29 2.82 -11.93
N PHE A 123 -7.56 3.85 -12.72
CA PHE A 123 -8.59 4.83 -12.43
C PHE A 123 -9.94 4.33 -12.97
N PRO A 124 -11.04 4.52 -12.22
CA PRO A 124 -12.36 4.19 -12.72
C PRO A 124 -12.71 5.06 -13.94
N SER A 125 -13.47 4.49 -14.85
CA SER A 125 -13.96 5.16 -16.05
C SER A 125 -15.47 5.29 -16.10
N SER A 126 -16.17 4.76 -15.11
CA SER A 126 -17.61 4.91 -14.95
C SER A 126 -17.98 4.83 -13.48
N SER A 127 -19.16 5.34 -13.13
CA SER A 127 -19.74 5.19 -11.80
C SER A 127 -20.12 3.74 -11.45
N THR A 128 -20.18 2.85 -12.44
CA THR A 128 -20.41 1.41 -12.20
C THR A 128 -19.14 0.67 -11.77
N GLU A 129 -17.98 1.33 -11.85
CA GLU A 129 -16.65 0.77 -11.56
C GLU A 129 -16.11 1.18 -10.17
N THR A 130 -16.92 1.88 -9.35
CA THR A 130 -16.51 2.57 -8.11
C THR A 130 -17.32 2.12 -6.89
N PRO A 131 -17.34 0.82 -6.52
CA PRO A 131 -17.95 0.42 -5.27
C PRO A 131 -17.11 0.94 -4.09
N VAL A 132 -17.73 1.71 -3.21
CA VAL A 132 -17.23 2.10 -1.88
C VAL A 132 -18.25 1.60 -0.87
N HIS A 133 -17.84 0.67 -0.01
CA HIS A 133 -18.72 -0.09 0.88
C HIS A 133 -19.91 -0.76 0.17
N GLY A 134 -19.70 -1.17 -1.09
CA GLY A 134 -20.76 -1.76 -1.94
C GLY A 134 -21.73 -0.74 -2.56
N ILE A 135 -21.51 0.56 -2.35
CA ILE A 135 -22.30 1.64 -2.95
C ILE A 135 -21.54 2.20 -4.15
N LEU A 136 -22.23 2.36 -5.27
CA LEU A 136 -21.66 2.98 -6.47
C LEU A 136 -21.57 4.49 -6.29
N LEU A 137 -20.36 5.05 -6.32
CA LEU A 137 -20.14 6.49 -6.25
C LEU A 137 -20.09 7.12 -7.65
N PRO A 138 -20.63 8.34 -7.83
CA PRO A 138 -20.31 9.17 -8.99
C PRO A 138 -18.80 9.30 -9.19
N LEU A 139 -18.38 9.40 -10.45
CA LEU A 139 -16.95 9.43 -10.80
C LEU A 139 -16.23 10.63 -10.15
N GLU A 140 -16.89 11.79 -10.14
CA GLU A 140 -16.40 13.00 -9.49
C GLU A 140 -16.13 12.80 -7.99
N ASP A 141 -17.08 12.21 -7.28
CA ASP A 141 -16.97 11.95 -5.84
C ASP A 141 -15.85 10.97 -5.53
N TRP A 142 -15.66 9.95 -6.37
CA TRP A 142 -14.54 9.01 -6.23
C TRP A 142 -13.19 9.73 -6.37
N PHE A 143 -13.03 10.56 -7.39
CA PHE A 143 -11.78 11.32 -7.60
C PHE A 143 -11.55 12.34 -6.50
N HIS A 144 -12.63 12.95 -5.99
CA HIS A 144 -12.58 13.84 -4.85
C HIS A 144 -12.05 13.13 -3.59
N LEU A 145 -12.58 11.95 -3.26
CA LEU A 145 -12.09 11.12 -2.16
C LEU A 145 -10.62 10.73 -2.35
N TRP A 146 -10.27 10.29 -3.57
CA TRP A 146 -8.90 9.92 -3.91
C TRP A 146 -7.89 11.06 -3.71
N SER A 147 -8.30 12.31 -3.95
CA SER A 147 -7.41 13.47 -3.79
C SER A 147 -6.94 13.72 -2.36
N TYR A 148 -7.66 13.21 -1.35
CA TYR A 148 -7.30 13.38 0.07
C TYR A 148 -6.18 12.45 0.54
N PHE A 149 -5.79 11.46 -0.26
CA PHE A 149 -4.72 10.56 0.14
C PHE A 149 -3.36 11.26 0.16
N PRO A 150 -2.44 10.84 1.05
CA PRO A 150 -1.06 11.29 1.06
C PRO A 150 -0.25 10.64 -0.09
N ILE A 151 -0.68 10.90 -1.32
CA ILE A 151 -0.07 10.32 -2.52
C ILE A 151 1.23 11.06 -2.83
N SER A 152 2.36 10.36 -2.76
CA SER A 152 3.68 10.89 -3.07
C SER A 152 4.10 10.61 -4.51
N ASN A 153 3.58 9.53 -5.10
CA ASN A 153 3.88 9.12 -6.47
C ASN A 153 2.63 8.57 -7.15
N ILE A 154 2.33 9.07 -8.35
CA ILE A 154 1.24 8.56 -9.19
C ILE A 154 1.87 7.96 -10.43
N VAL A 155 1.56 6.69 -10.67
CA VAL A 155 1.96 5.96 -11.86
C VAL A 155 0.71 5.67 -12.67
N VAL A 156 0.46 6.49 -13.69
CA VAL A 156 -0.68 6.32 -14.59
C VAL A 156 -0.35 5.18 -15.55
N LYS A 157 -0.87 4.00 -15.23
CA LYS A 157 -0.87 2.79 -16.05
C LYS A 157 -2.28 2.25 -16.03
N ASN A 158 -2.84 1.95 -17.20
CA ASN A 158 -4.07 1.18 -17.25
C ASN A 158 -3.68 -0.29 -17.51
N ILE A 159 -3.55 -1.05 -16.42
CA ILE A 159 -3.20 -2.49 -16.44
C ILE A 159 -4.52 -3.25 -16.52
N PRO A 160 -4.77 -4.08 -17.54
CA PRO A 160 -6.04 -4.80 -17.63
C PRO A 160 -6.27 -5.65 -16.37
N ASP A 161 -7.53 -5.78 -15.94
CA ASP A 161 -7.97 -6.44 -14.69
C ASP A 161 -7.76 -7.97 -14.70
N TYR A 162 -6.93 -8.49 -15.62
CA TYR A 162 -6.60 -9.90 -15.69
C TYR A 162 -5.55 -10.23 -14.64
N ASP A 163 -5.98 -11.04 -13.68
CA ASP A 163 -5.11 -11.66 -12.70
C ASP A 163 -3.92 -12.37 -13.37
N GLU A 164 -2.78 -12.29 -12.69
CA GLU A 164 -1.67 -13.25 -12.77
C GLU A 164 -0.59 -13.12 -13.84
N TYR A 165 -0.75 -12.32 -14.90
CA TYR A 165 0.36 -12.13 -15.84
C TYR A 165 1.17 -10.87 -15.52
N ASP A 166 2.50 -11.02 -15.60
CA ASP A 166 3.50 -9.95 -15.46
C ASP A 166 3.44 -9.05 -16.71
N ILE A 167 2.28 -8.44 -16.97
CA ILE A 167 2.03 -7.57 -18.12
C ILE A 167 2.59 -6.18 -17.80
N ASP A 168 3.89 -6.09 -17.54
CA ASP A 168 4.57 -4.81 -17.30
C ASP A 168 4.68 -3.96 -18.59
N GLU A 169 4.27 -4.53 -19.74
CA GLU A 169 4.48 -3.98 -21.09
C GLU A 169 3.25 -3.39 -21.80
N ILE A 170 2.01 -3.75 -21.44
CA ILE A 170 0.82 -3.22 -22.13
C ILE A 170 0.19 -2.12 -21.28
N ALA A 171 0.76 -0.93 -21.36
CA ALA A 171 0.17 0.25 -20.76
C ALA A 171 -0.91 0.82 -21.68
N PHE A 172 -2.16 0.86 -21.22
CA PHE A 172 -3.21 1.64 -21.88
C PHE A 172 -3.26 3.06 -21.29
N ASP A 173 -3.76 4.01 -22.09
CA ASP A 173 -3.95 5.40 -21.66
C ASP A 173 -5.11 5.53 -20.66
N LEU A 174 -5.13 6.63 -19.91
CA LEU A 174 -6.26 7.04 -19.08
C LEU A 174 -7.49 7.19 -20.00
N LYS A 175 -8.64 6.60 -19.63
CA LYS A 175 -9.82 6.70 -20.50
C LYS A 175 -10.29 8.16 -20.58
N PRO A 176 -10.67 8.69 -21.76
CA PRO A 176 -11.04 10.10 -21.94
C PRO A 176 -12.10 10.63 -20.97
N VAL A 177 -13.01 9.76 -20.52
CA VAL A 177 -14.07 10.10 -19.56
C VAL A 177 -13.54 10.38 -18.15
N ALA A 178 -12.42 9.76 -17.75
CA ALA A 178 -11.80 9.92 -16.45
C ALA A 178 -10.79 11.06 -16.41
N GLU A 179 -10.25 11.45 -17.57
CA GLU A 179 -9.27 12.53 -17.72
C GLU A 179 -9.66 13.85 -17.03
N PRO A 180 -10.84 14.46 -17.29
CA PRO A 180 -11.16 15.77 -16.70
C PRO A 180 -11.17 15.73 -15.16
N TYR A 181 -11.68 14.64 -14.58
CA TYR A 181 -11.71 14.46 -13.13
C TYR A 181 -10.32 14.22 -12.55
N PHE A 182 -9.51 13.38 -13.21
CA PHE A 182 -8.14 13.12 -12.80
C PHE A 182 -7.32 14.41 -12.75
N TYR A 183 -7.31 15.20 -13.82
CA TYR A 183 -6.52 16.44 -13.86
C TYR A 183 -7.05 17.51 -12.89
N ALA A 184 -8.37 17.62 -12.72
CA ALA A 184 -8.96 18.55 -11.76
C ALA A 184 -8.57 18.22 -10.31
N MET A 185 -8.50 16.93 -9.96
CA MET A 185 -8.14 16.49 -8.60
C MET A 185 -6.64 16.39 -8.37
N LEU A 186 -5.85 16.14 -9.42
CA LEU A 186 -4.39 16.13 -9.35
C LEU A 186 -3.84 17.46 -8.81
N LEU A 187 -4.49 18.59 -9.14
CA LEU A 187 -4.17 19.92 -8.61
C LEU A 187 -4.34 20.06 -7.09
N ARG A 188 -5.11 19.16 -6.46
CA ARG A 188 -5.37 19.16 -5.02
C ARG A 188 -4.45 18.20 -4.25
N CYS A 189 -3.63 17.41 -4.95
CA CYS A 189 -2.69 16.50 -4.32
C CYS A 189 -1.46 17.28 -3.83
N ASP A 190 -1.61 18.01 -2.72
CA ASP A 190 -0.62 18.95 -2.16
C ASP A 190 0.73 18.29 -1.79
N ARG A 191 0.74 16.95 -1.65
CA ARG A 191 1.92 16.15 -1.28
C ARG A 191 2.53 15.35 -2.43
N SER A 192 1.95 15.42 -3.64
CA SER A 192 2.46 14.67 -4.78
C SER A 192 3.78 15.24 -5.24
N ALA A 193 4.82 14.42 -5.12
CA ALA A 193 6.18 14.81 -5.50
C ALA A 193 6.52 14.33 -6.91
N ARG A 194 5.86 13.28 -7.42
CA ARG A 194 6.22 12.61 -8.67
C ARG A 194 5.00 12.11 -9.42
N LEU A 195 5.00 12.32 -10.73
CA LEU A 195 3.96 11.86 -11.64
C LEU A 195 4.64 11.15 -12.81
N HIS A 196 4.35 9.86 -12.98
CA HIS A 196 4.92 9.02 -14.03
C HIS A 196 3.81 8.49 -14.92
N PHE A 197 3.85 8.82 -16.21
CA PHE A 197 2.96 8.26 -17.21
C PHE A 197 3.65 7.13 -17.94
N LYS A 198 3.02 5.94 -17.94
CA LYS A 198 3.31 4.93 -18.96
C LYS A 198 2.20 5.04 -20.01
N GLY A 199 2.45 5.77 -21.09
CA GLY A 199 1.45 6.02 -22.13
C GLY A 199 1.71 7.31 -22.90
N ARG A 200 0.71 7.81 -23.63
CA ARG A 200 0.75 9.10 -24.32
C ARG A 200 0.05 10.15 -23.44
N PRO A 201 0.79 10.89 -22.60
CA PRO A 201 0.15 11.92 -21.78
C PRO A 201 -0.41 13.05 -22.64
N TYR A 202 -1.49 13.67 -22.16
CA TYR A 202 -2.02 14.89 -22.76
C TYR A 202 -1.15 16.09 -22.33
N LEU A 203 -0.08 16.35 -23.10
CA LEU A 203 0.98 17.31 -22.75
C LEU A 203 0.45 18.70 -22.37
N ALA A 204 -0.60 19.19 -23.02
CA ALA A 204 -1.17 20.50 -22.70
C ALA A 204 -1.70 20.58 -21.26
N LEU A 205 -2.36 19.52 -20.77
CA LEU A 205 -2.86 19.45 -19.40
C LEU A 205 -1.72 19.22 -18.41
N LEU A 206 -0.68 18.47 -18.78
CA LEU A 206 0.53 18.36 -17.96
C LEU A 206 1.26 19.68 -17.81
N PHE A 207 1.42 20.45 -18.88
CA PHE A 207 2.04 21.77 -18.80
C PHE A 207 1.19 22.75 -18.00
N GLN A 208 -0.14 22.70 -18.14
CA GLN A 208 -1.03 23.50 -17.29
C GLN A 208 -0.87 23.12 -15.82
N PHE A 209 -0.90 21.82 -15.50
CA PHE A 209 -0.71 21.30 -14.15
C PHE A 209 0.65 21.72 -13.58
N ALA A 210 1.72 21.55 -14.36
CA ALA A 210 3.08 21.94 -13.99
C ALA A 210 3.21 23.45 -13.75
N ALA A 211 2.54 24.28 -14.54
CA ALA A 211 2.56 25.72 -14.37
C ALA A 211 1.82 26.17 -13.09
N THR A 212 0.84 25.39 -12.63
CA THR A 212 0.05 25.69 -11.43
C THR A 212 0.58 25.03 -10.16
N SER A 213 1.34 23.93 -10.29
CA SER A 213 1.87 23.19 -9.15
C SER A 213 3.19 23.81 -8.69
N THR A 214 3.28 24.13 -7.39
CA THR A 214 4.50 24.65 -6.77
C THR A 214 5.43 23.54 -6.26
N THR A 215 5.00 22.28 -6.29
CA THR A 215 5.68 21.14 -5.66
C THR A 215 6.08 20.05 -6.66
N LEU A 216 5.67 20.14 -7.92
CA LEU A 216 5.90 19.11 -8.92
C LEU A 216 7.38 19.02 -9.33
N VAL A 217 7.95 17.82 -9.21
CA VAL A 217 9.21 17.45 -9.87
C VAL A 217 8.87 16.48 -10.99
N MET A 218 9.11 16.90 -12.24
CA MET A 218 8.97 16.04 -13.43
C MET A 218 10.21 15.18 -13.66
#